data_AF-A0A512P9F6-F1
#
_entry.id   AF-A0A512P9F6-F1
#
_cell.length_a   1.000
_cell.length_b   1.000
_cell.length_c   1.000
_cell.angle_alpha   90.00
_cell.angle_beta   90.00
_cell.angle_gamma   90.00
#
_symmetry.space_group_name_H-M   'P 1'
#
loop_
_entity.id
_entity.type
_entity.pdbx_description
1 polymer ?
#
loop_
_entity_poly.entity_id
_entity_poly.type
_entity_poly.pdbx_seq_one_letter_code
_entity_poly.pdbx_strand_id
1 'polypeptide(L)'
;MSVRSGTMCSMRKLDTEWATQEIDKFLHVTAQTSVDMGPGVVYFGTVMRGPKTEAAAAAHVVEQILDRVLPGWSRERPEKDKEYRWLRDQAARGKTALLREAELAEKLGDNAPEMDAANLHPWSWENGRSYWNTGHYHQAVMQAAIRINAETQAKLGRMDVSETDLFNQAFSLSAPTTDVPRLRLMDDDGSKTYKNVHRGAMAFAEGLYAAIRNPGMHVPHDGGEEQLALEQLAAFSLLARWVDQAKVERP
;
A
#
# COMPACT_ATOMS: atom_id res chain seq x y z
N MET A 1 -1.04 -20.48 -38.12
CA MET A 1 -0.99 -21.00 -36.74
C MET A 1 0.47 -21.08 -36.32
N SER A 2 0.95 -20.15 -35.50
CA SER A 2 2.18 -20.33 -34.74
C SER A 2 2.07 -19.45 -33.50
N VAL A 3 1.61 -20.07 -32.42
CA VAL A 3 1.54 -19.45 -31.10
C VAL A 3 2.95 -19.51 -30.55
N ARG A 4 3.61 -18.36 -30.44
CA ARG A 4 4.83 -18.22 -29.62
C ARG A 4 4.42 -18.47 -28.17
N SER A 5 4.76 -19.65 -27.67
CA SER A 5 4.69 -19.97 -26.25
C SER A 5 5.67 -19.04 -25.53
N GLY A 6 5.13 -18.02 -24.88
CA GLY A 6 5.90 -17.16 -23.99
C GLY A 6 6.40 -18.01 -22.82
N THR A 7 7.72 -18.11 -22.67
CA THR A 7 8.36 -18.65 -21.48
C THR A 7 7.94 -17.76 -20.31
N MET A 8 6.95 -18.18 -19.53
CA MET A 8 6.73 -17.61 -18.20
C MET A 8 8.03 -17.82 -17.43
N CYS A 9 8.74 -16.73 -17.17
CA CYS A 9 9.90 -16.73 -16.31
C CYS A 9 9.39 -17.12 -14.91
N SER A 10 9.47 -18.40 -14.57
CA SER A 10 9.13 -18.90 -13.24
C SER A 10 10.04 -18.20 -12.24
N MET A 11 9.54 -17.16 -11.58
CA MET A 11 10.19 -16.57 -10.43
C MET A 11 10.31 -17.67 -9.38
N ARG A 12 11.50 -18.29 -9.28
CA ARG A 12 11.76 -19.28 -8.23
C ARG A 12 11.61 -18.58 -6.89
N LYS A 13 10.64 -19.04 -6.10
CA LYS A 13 10.50 -18.63 -4.69
C LYS A 13 11.79 -18.97 -3.94
N LEU A 14 12.14 -18.16 -2.95
CA LEU A 14 13.28 -18.42 -2.07
C LEU A 14 13.09 -19.81 -1.42
N ASP A 15 14.12 -20.65 -1.51
CA ASP A 15 14.17 -21.91 -0.78
C ASP A 15 14.51 -21.62 0.68
N THR A 16 13.50 -21.65 1.56
CA THR A 16 13.63 -21.29 2.98
C THR A 16 14.44 -22.33 3.76
N GLU A 17 14.41 -23.60 3.34
CA GLU A 17 15.16 -24.68 3.97
C GLU A 17 16.66 -24.52 3.66
N TRP A 18 17.01 -24.36 2.39
CA TRP A 18 18.39 -24.08 1.98
C TRP A 18 18.94 -22.81 2.64
N ALA A 19 18.17 -21.72 2.64
CA ALA A 19 18.59 -20.46 3.25
C ALA A 19 18.84 -20.60 4.75
N THR A 20 17.98 -21.34 5.45
CA THR A 20 18.17 -21.64 6.88
C THR A 20 19.43 -22.46 7.14
N GLN A 21 19.70 -23.47 6.30
CA GLN A 21 20.91 -24.30 6.41
C GLN A 21 22.19 -23.48 6.17
N GLU A 22 22.21 -22.57 5.19
CA GLU A 22 23.37 -21.71 4.94
C GLU A 22 23.62 -20.73 6.10
N ILE A 23 22.56 -20.17 6.69
CA ILE A 23 22.70 -19.36 7.92
C ILE A 23 23.27 -20.21 9.07
N ASP A 24 22.81 -21.44 9.25
CA ASP A 24 23.32 -22.33 10.30
C ASP A 24 24.79 -22.69 10.13
N LYS A 25 25.24 -22.93 8.88
CA LYS A 25 26.67 -23.12 8.56
C LYS A 25 27.48 -21.90 8.97
N PHE A 26 27.04 -20.70 8.60
CA PHE A 26 27.72 -19.46 8.97
C PHE A 26 27.78 -19.27 10.49
N LEU A 27 26.66 -19.45 11.19
CA LEU A 27 26.58 -19.35 12.65
C LEU A 27 27.44 -20.40 13.36
N HIS A 28 27.60 -21.59 12.78
CA HIS A 28 28.47 -22.64 13.30
C HIS A 28 29.96 -22.28 13.15
N VAL A 29 30.39 -21.91 11.93
CA VAL A 29 31.79 -21.58 11.61
C VAL A 29 32.27 -20.36 12.40
N THR A 30 31.39 -19.38 12.60
CA THR A 30 31.71 -18.14 13.32
C THR A 30 31.49 -18.21 14.84
N ALA A 31 31.12 -19.38 15.38
CA ALA A 31 30.90 -19.54 16.82
C ALA A 31 32.20 -19.33 17.62
N GLN A 32 32.12 -18.64 18.75
CA GLN A 32 33.24 -18.43 19.66
C GLN A 32 33.41 -19.66 20.56
N THR A 33 34.61 -20.24 20.55
CA THR A 33 34.95 -21.42 21.35
C THR A 33 36.15 -21.14 22.24
N SER A 34 36.17 -21.73 23.43
CA SER A 34 37.34 -21.72 24.30
C SER A 34 38.42 -22.63 23.71
N VAL A 35 39.66 -22.14 23.70
CA VAL A 35 40.80 -22.95 23.24
C VAL A 35 41.23 -23.88 24.35
N ASP A 36 41.16 -25.19 24.12
CA ASP A 36 41.80 -26.18 24.97
C ASP A 36 43.24 -26.39 24.49
N MET A 37 44.20 -25.89 25.28
CA MET A 37 45.63 -25.97 24.99
C MET A 37 46.30 -27.19 25.65
N GLY A 38 45.51 -28.12 26.21
CA GLY A 38 46.01 -29.30 26.91
C GLY A 38 46.27 -29.08 28.41
N PRO A 39 46.66 -30.14 29.13
CA PRO A 39 46.72 -30.12 30.59
C PRO A 39 47.77 -29.12 31.11
N GLY A 40 47.31 -28.15 31.90
CA GLY A 40 48.15 -27.17 32.62
C GLY A 40 48.25 -25.78 31.98
N VAL A 41 47.62 -25.53 30.82
CA VAL A 41 47.63 -24.22 30.15
C VAL A 41 46.21 -23.65 30.07
N VAL A 42 45.96 -22.54 30.77
CA VAL A 42 44.69 -21.80 30.70
C VAL A 42 44.82 -20.65 29.69
N TYR A 43 44.09 -20.73 28.58
CA TYR A 43 43.96 -19.64 27.63
C TYR A 43 42.77 -18.75 28.00
N PHE A 44 43.03 -17.48 28.33
CA PHE A 44 42.01 -16.49 28.66
C PHE A 44 41.52 -15.74 27.40
N GLY A 45 40.85 -16.46 26.50
CA GLY A 45 40.23 -15.89 25.30
C GLY A 45 39.34 -16.88 24.57
N THR A 46 38.51 -16.38 23.65
CA THR A 46 37.77 -17.20 22.70
C THR A 46 38.33 -17.01 21.31
N VAL A 47 38.28 -18.08 20.50
CA VAL A 47 38.58 -18.01 19.08
C VAL A 47 37.38 -18.48 18.27
N MET A 48 37.26 -17.95 17.07
CA MET A 48 36.31 -18.43 16.09
C MET A 48 36.56 -19.90 15.76
N ARG A 49 35.51 -20.72 15.73
CA ARG A 49 35.56 -22.17 15.53
C ARG A 49 36.24 -22.58 14.23
N GLY A 50 35.85 -21.96 13.12
CA GLY A 50 36.34 -22.32 11.78
C GLY A 50 37.39 -21.36 11.22
N PRO A 51 37.99 -21.70 10.07
CA PRO A 51 38.97 -20.84 9.41
C PRO A 51 38.32 -19.57 8.86
N LYS A 52 39.10 -18.47 8.83
CA LYS A 52 38.63 -17.16 8.34
C LYS A 52 38.13 -17.18 6.89
N THR A 53 38.73 -18.02 6.05
CA THR A 53 38.35 -18.15 4.63
C THR A 53 36.97 -18.78 4.47
N GLU A 54 36.65 -19.81 5.26
CA GLU A 54 35.33 -20.44 5.27
C GLU A 54 34.26 -19.50 5.84
N ALA A 55 34.59 -18.77 6.92
CA ALA A 55 33.70 -17.76 7.48
C ALA A 55 33.38 -16.66 6.46
N ALA A 56 34.37 -16.20 5.68
CA ALA A 56 34.17 -15.19 4.64
C ALA A 56 33.28 -15.69 3.48
N ALA A 57 33.47 -16.95 3.05
CA ALA A 57 32.65 -17.56 2.01
C ALA A 57 31.18 -17.71 2.46
N ALA A 58 30.97 -18.22 3.69
CA ALA A 58 29.64 -18.35 4.27
C ALA A 58 28.98 -16.98 4.51
N ALA A 59 29.75 -15.98 4.95
CA ALA A 59 29.27 -14.61 5.12
C ALA A 59 28.68 -14.06 3.82
N HIS A 60 29.37 -14.21 2.69
CA HIS A 60 28.88 -13.71 1.40
C HIS A 60 27.48 -14.27 1.05
N VAL A 61 27.28 -15.59 1.24
CA VAL A 61 25.99 -16.23 0.97
C VAL A 61 24.91 -15.70 1.94
N VAL A 62 25.24 -15.56 3.22
CA VAL A 62 24.32 -15.01 4.23
C VAL A 62 23.92 -13.57 3.91
N GLU A 63 24.86 -12.72 3.49
CA GLU A 63 24.54 -11.34 3.09
C GLU A 63 23.52 -11.31 1.95
N GLN A 64 23.64 -12.19 0.95
CA GLN A 64 22.66 -12.31 -0.15
C GLN A 64 21.29 -12.83 0.31
N ILE A 65 21.27 -13.72 1.32
CA ILE A 65 20.01 -14.17 1.94
C ILE A 65 19.36 -13.02 2.70
N LEU A 66 20.14 -12.29 3.51
CA LEU A 66 19.64 -11.16 4.31
C LEU A 66 19.10 -10.02 3.44
N ASP A 67 19.69 -9.75 2.28
CA ASP A 67 19.16 -8.77 1.31
C ASP A 67 17.73 -9.09 0.86
N ARG A 68 17.35 -10.38 0.82
CA ARG A 68 16.00 -10.80 0.47
C ARG A 68 15.05 -10.89 1.66
N VAL A 69 15.54 -11.34 2.81
CA VAL A 69 14.71 -11.69 3.97
C VAL A 69 14.51 -10.51 4.91
N LEU A 70 15.50 -9.62 5.03
CA LEU A 70 15.46 -8.47 5.94
C LEU A 70 15.86 -7.17 5.21
N PRO A 71 14.96 -6.57 4.41
CA PRO A 71 15.26 -5.34 3.71
C PRO A 71 15.78 -4.24 4.64
N GLY A 72 16.97 -3.70 4.32
CA GLY A 72 17.60 -2.65 5.13
C GLY A 72 18.43 -3.14 6.33
N TRP A 73 18.67 -4.45 6.47
CA TRP A 73 19.53 -5.02 7.52
C TRP A 73 20.92 -4.38 7.61
N SER A 74 21.44 -3.84 6.50
CA SER A 74 22.78 -3.25 6.38
C SER A 74 22.88 -1.77 6.76
N ARG A 75 21.76 -1.08 7.05
CA ARG A 75 21.75 0.37 7.34
C ARG A 75 22.61 0.79 8.54
N GLU A 76 22.71 -0.08 9.53
CA GLU A 76 23.46 0.16 10.78
C GLU A 76 24.74 -0.66 10.85
N ARG A 77 25.29 -1.08 9.69
CA ARG A 77 26.51 -1.89 9.65
C ARG A 77 27.69 -1.07 10.18
N PRO A 78 28.40 -1.55 11.23
CA PRO A 78 29.60 -0.88 11.71
C PRO A 78 30.71 -0.94 10.66
N GLU A 79 31.58 0.08 10.63
CA GLU A 79 32.74 0.12 9.72
C GLU A 79 33.67 -1.09 9.89
N LYS A 80 33.76 -1.61 11.11
CA LYS A 80 34.55 -2.79 11.45
C LYS A 80 33.71 -3.78 12.24
N ASP A 81 33.35 -4.89 11.59
CA ASP A 81 32.70 -6.02 12.24
C ASP A 81 33.73 -7.05 12.70
N LYS A 82 34.20 -6.90 13.95
CA LYS A 82 35.21 -7.81 14.50
C LYS A 82 34.60 -9.19 14.70
N GLU A 83 35.22 -10.19 14.07
CA GLU A 83 34.82 -11.61 14.18
C GLU A 83 33.37 -11.87 13.77
N TYR A 84 32.85 -11.06 12.83
CA TYR A 84 31.48 -11.18 12.30
C TYR A 84 30.37 -11.06 13.36
N ARG A 85 30.65 -10.46 14.52
CA ARG A 85 29.70 -10.37 15.63
C ARG A 85 28.39 -9.72 15.19
N TRP A 86 28.46 -8.60 14.49
CA TRP A 86 27.27 -7.90 14.03
C TRP A 86 26.55 -8.69 12.93
N LEU A 87 27.27 -9.26 11.95
CA LEU A 87 26.68 -10.09 10.91
C LEU A 87 26.00 -11.35 11.49
N ARG A 88 26.55 -11.95 12.56
CA ARG A 88 25.93 -13.07 13.29
C ARG A 88 24.58 -12.69 13.89
N ASP A 89 24.47 -11.50 14.49
CA ASP A 89 23.20 -11.01 15.05
C ASP A 89 22.15 -10.83 13.94
N GLN A 90 22.54 -10.29 12.78
CA GLN A 90 21.64 -10.15 11.63
C GLN A 90 21.27 -11.51 11.03
N ALA A 91 22.22 -12.45 10.94
CA ALA A 91 21.97 -13.82 10.48
C ALA A 91 20.95 -14.54 11.36
N ALA A 92 21.06 -14.41 12.69
CA ALA A 92 20.08 -14.97 13.63
C ALA A 92 18.67 -14.36 13.47
N ARG A 93 18.58 -13.04 13.23
CA ARG A 93 17.32 -12.37 12.90
C ARG A 93 16.74 -12.88 11.58
N GLY A 94 17.57 -13.00 10.54
CA GLY A 94 17.18 -13.50 9.23
C GLY A 94 16.65 -14.94 9.30
N LYS A 95 17.32 -15.81 10.06
CA LYS A 95 16.84 -17.18 10.32
C LYS A 95 15.47 -17.18 10.99
N THR A 96 15.27 -16.32 12.00
CA THR A 96 13.98 -16.23 12.70
C THR A 96 12.88 -15.75 11.76
N ALA A 97 13.16 -14.77 10.90
CA ALA A 97 12.23 -14.29 9.89
C ALA A 97 11.82 -15.39 8.91
N LEU A 98 12.75 -16.23 8.46
CA LEU A 98 12.45 -17.38 7.60
C LEU A 98 11.58 -18.44 8.30
N LEU A 99 11.95 -18.82 9.53
CA LEU A 99 11.26 -19.90 10.25
C LEU A 99 9.85 -19.51 10.70
N ARG A 100 9.64 -18.23 10.99
CA ARG A 100 8.37 -17.72 11.50
C ARG A 100 7.59 -16.91 10.46
N GLU A 101 7.99 -16.95 9.19
CA GLU A 101 7.35 -16.15 8.12
C GLU A 101 5.83 -16.37 8.09
N ALA A 102 5.39 -17.63 8.04
CA ALA A 102 3.98 -17.98 7.99
C ALA A 102 3.21 -17.53 9.26
N GLU A 103 3.80 -17.73 10.43
CA GLU A 103 3.20 -17.33 11.71
C GLU A 103 3.09 -15.80 11.81
N LEU A 104 4.15 -15.08 11.46
CA LEU A 104 4.17 -13.63 11.50
C LEU A 104 3.19 -13.04 10.49
N ALA A 105 3.11 -13.57 9.27
CA ALA A 105 2.12 -13.16 8.29
C ALA A 105 0.68 -13.43 8.77
N GLU A 106 0.43 -14.56 9.42
CA GLU A 106 -0.90 -14.88 9.97
C GLU A 106 -1.28 -13.94 11.12
N LYS A 107 -0.34 -13.64 12.03
CA LYS A 107 -0.63 -12.89 13.26
C LYS A 107 -0.53 -11.38 13.13
N LEU A 108 0.33 -10.89 12.24
CA LEU A 108 0.55 -9.46 12.03
C LEU A 108 -0.14 -8.94 10.77
N GLY A 109 -0.64 -9.84 9.91
CA GLY A 109 -1.08 -9.47 8.58
C GLY A 109 0.12 -9.16 7.68
N ASP A 110 -0.14 -8.44 6.59
CA ASP A 110 0.90 -7.82 5.79
C ASP A 110 1.22 -6.41 6.32
N ASN A 111 2.37 -5.86 5.92
CA ASN A 111 2.71 -4.47 6.23
C ASN A 111 1.93 -3.47 5.34
N ALA A 112 0.71 -3.81 4.93
CA ALA A 112 -0.11 -2.92 4.11
C ALA A 112 -0.60 -1.74 4.96
N PRO A 113 -0.73 -0.54 4.36
CA PRO A 113 -1.37 0.57 5.04
C PRO A 113 -2.85 0.24 5.28
N GLU A 114 -3.31 0.39 6.52
CA GLU A 114 -4.73 0.37 6.83
C GLU A 114 -5.41 1.67 6.38
N MET A 115 -6.61 1.56 5.81
CA MET A 115 -7.43 2.71 5.46
C MET A 115 -8.53 2.90 6.49
N ASP A 116 -8.34 3.86 7.38
CA ASP A 116 -9.36 4.26 8.35
C ASP A 116 -10.42 5.13 7.68
N ALA A 117 -11.67 4.65 7.67
CA ALA A 117 -12.82 5.35 7.13
C ALA A 117 -13.04 6.74 7.79
N ALA A 118 -12.63 6.92 9.04
CA ALA A 118 -12.71 8.20 9.74
C ALA A 118 -11.79 9.28 9.14
N ASN A 119 -10.77 8.90 8.38
CA ASN A 119 -9.86 9.81 7.68
C ASN A 119 -10.32 10.14 6.24
N LEU A 120 -11.46 9.59 5.79
CA LEU A 120 -12.09 9.97 4.53
C LEU A 120 -12.67 11.40 4.61
N HIS A 121 -12.98 11.98 3.46
CA HIS A 121 -13.63 13.28 3.40
C HIS A 121 -14.95 13.27 4.19
N PRO A 122 -15.25 14.29 5.02
CA PRO A 122 -16.46 14.33 5.85
C PRO A 122 -17.77 14.04 5.09
N TRP A 123 -17.90 14.61 3.87
CA TRP A 123 -19.07 14.37 3.02
C TRP A 123 -19.27 12.90 2.62
N SER A 124 -18.18 12.12 2.54
CA SER A 124 -18.25 10.70 2.20
C SER A 124 -18.54 9.85 3.45
N TRP A 125 -17.97 10.19 4.60
CA TRP A 125 -18.07 9.35 5.80
C TRP A 125 -19.25 9.68 6.71
N GLU A 126 -19.45 10.95 7.05
CA GLU A 126 -20.28 11.33 8.20
C GLU A 126 -21.76 10.91 8.06
N ASN A 127 -22.36 11.06 6.87
CA ASN A 127 -23.76 10.68 6.65
C ASN A 127 -23.97 9.17 6.58
N GLY A 128 -22.93 8.41 6.19
CA GLY A 128 -22.98 6.95 6.08
C GLY A 128 -22.59 6.21 7.35
N ARG A 129 -21.96 6.88 8.31
CA ARG A 129 -21.32 6.25 9.49
C ARG A 129 -22.27 5.37 10.31
N SER A 130 -23.51 5.79 10.53
CA SER A 130 -24.49 4.99 11.29
C SER A 130 -24.91 3.70 10.56
N TYR A 131 -25.09 3.79 9.25
CA TYR A 131 -25.36 2.63 8.39
C TYR A 131 -24.17 1.67 8.40
N TRP A 132 -22.95 2.20 8.29
CA TRP A 132 -21.72 1.41 8.39
C TRP A 132 -21.64 0.62 9.69
N ASN A 133 -21.81 1.28 10.83
CA ASN A 133 -21.72 0.66 12.16
C ASN A 133 -22.80 -0.41 12.40
N THR A 134 -23.85 -0.44 11.58
CA THR A 134 -24.94 -1.43 11.66
C THR A 134 -24.86 -2.48 10.55
N GLY A 135 -23.76 -2.52 9.78
CA GLY A 135 -23.53 -3.48 8.69
C GLY A 135 -24.25 -3.15 7.38
N HIS A 136 -24.88 -1.98 7.25
CA HIS A 136 -25.57 -1.54 6.04
C HIS A 136 -24.60 -0.79 5.10
N TYR A 137 -23.55 -1.47 4.65
CA TYR A 137 -22.43 -0.85 3.93
C TYR A 137 -22.85 -0.18 2.62
N HIS A 138 -23.71 -0.83 1.82
CA HIS A 138 -24.23 -0.21 0.59
C HIS A 138 -25.01 1.08 0.88
N GLN A 139 -25.82 1.10 1.94
CA GLN A 139 -26.54 2.31 2.33
C GLN A 139 -25.59 3.43 2.75
N ALA A 140 -24.50 3.12 3.43
CA ALA A 140 -23.46 4.10 3.75
C ALA A 140 -22.88 4.76 2.49
N VAL A 141 -22.60 3.97 1.44
CA VAL A 141 -22.14 4.47 0.13
C VAL A 141 -23.21 5.33 -0.54
N MET A 142 -24.48 4.92 -0.51
CA MET A 142 -25.57 5.72 -1.06
C MET A 142 -25.70 7.09 -0.37
N GLN A 143 -25.54 7.14 0.96
CA GLN A 143 -25.55 8.41 1.71
C GLN A 143 -24.38 9.32 1.33
N ALA A 144 -23.19 8.76 1.07
CA ALA A 144 -22.05 9.52 0.56
C ALA A 144 -22.37 10.16 -0.80
N ALA A 145 -22.91 9.39 -1.74
CA ALA A 145 -23.28 9.88 -3.06
C ALA A 145 -24.33 11.00 -2.98
N ILE A 146 -25.39 10.81 -2.18
CA ILE A 146 -26.43 11.82 -1.97
C ILE A 146 -25.83 13.11 -1.40
N ARG A 147 -24.97 13.01 -0.39
CA ARG A 147 -24.36 14.18 0.24
C ARG A 147 -23.47 14.94 -0.73
N ILE A 148 -22.59 14.24 -1.45
CA ILE A 148 -21.64 14.89 -2.36
C ILE A 148 -22.37 15.59 -3.49
N ASN A 149 -23.47 15.01 -4.01
CA ASN A 149 -24.32 15.69 -4.98
C ASN A 149 -24.89 16.99 -4.39
N ALA A 150 -25.51 16.93 -3.20
CA ALA A 150 -26.12 18.09 -2.56
C ALA A 150 -25.11 19.20 -2.23
N GLU A 151 -23.92 18.85 -1.75
CA GLU A 151 -22.84 19.81 -1.48
C GLU A 151 -22.30 20.44 -2.76
N THR A 152 -22.20 19.66 -3.84
CA THR A 152 -21.82 20.18 -5.16
C THR A 152 -22.86 21.19 -5.68
N GLN A 153 -24.14 20.84 -5.57
CA GLN A 153 -25.27 21.72 -5.91
C GLN A 153 -25.22 23.01 -5.10
N ALA A 154 -25.04 22.92 -3.78
CA ALA A 154 -24.93 24.06 -2.88
C ALA A 154 -23.74 24.95 -3.24
N LYS A 155 -22.57 24.35 -3.52
CA LYS A 155 -21.36 25.08 -3.90
C LYS A 155 -21.50 25.84 -5.22
N LEU A 156 -22.20 25.28 -6.19
CA LEU A 156 -22.48 25.94 -7.47
C LEU A 156 -23.69 26.87 -7.41
N GLY A 157 -24.55 26.76 -6.39
CA GLY A 157 -25.84 27.41 -6.34
C GLY A 157 -26.81 26.89 -7.41
N ARG A 158 -26.73 25.59 -7.73
CA ARG A 158 -27.48 24.92 -8.80
C ARG A 158 -28.29 23.77 -8.24
N MET A 159 -29.62 23.88 -8.24
CA MET A 159 -30.54 22.84 -7.76
C MET A 159 -31.34 22.18 -8.89
N ASP A 160 -31.21 22.68 -10.11
CA ASP A 160 -31.93 22.26 -11.32
C ASP A 160 -31.31 21.04 -12.02
N VAL A 161 -30.05 20.72 -11.70
CA VAL A 161 -29.32 19.58 -12.27
C VAL A 161 -28.70 18.74 -11.16
N SER A 162 -28.58 17.43 -11.38
CA SER A 162 -28.08 16.48 -10.38
C SER A 162 -27.20 15.39 -11.01
N GLU A 163 -26.43 14.72 -10.16
CA GLU A 163 -25.65 13.52 -10.47
C GLU A 163 -24.79 13.72 -11.72
N THR A 164 -24.82 12.78 -12.66
CA THR A 164 -23.99 12.82 -13.87
C THR A 164 -24.07 14.16 -14.62
N ASP A 165 -25.27 14.72 -14.79
CA ASP A 165 -25.42 15.99 -15.52
C ASP A 165 -24.82 17.17 -14.75
N LEU A 166 -25.01 17.21 -13.42
CA LEU A 166 -24.37 18.21 -12.55
C LEU A 166 -22.85 18.18 -12.68
N PHE A 167 -22.22 17.01 -12.57
CA PHE A 167 -20.75 16.90 -12.62
C PHE A 167 -20.18 17.15 -14.01
N ASN A 168 -20.91 16.74 -15.07
CA ASN A 168 -20.55 17.06 -16.45
C ASN A 168 -20.56 18.56 -16.72
N GLN A 169 -21.57 19.28 -16.23
CA GLN A 169 -21.64 20.73 -16.37
C GLN A 169 -20.62 21.43 -15.46
N ALA A 170 -20.44 20.94 -14.23
CA ALA A 170 -19.55 21.53 -13.24
C ALA A 170 -18.09 21.53 -13.71
N PHE A 171 -17.56 20.39 -14.17
CA PHE A 171 -16.17 20.26 -14.59
C PHE A 171 -15.92 20.52 -16.08
N SER A 172 -16.94 20.93 -16.84
CA SER A 172 -16.80 21.27 -18.26
C SER A 172 -15.74 22.36 -18.49
N LEU A 173 -14.96 22.24 -19.57
CA LEU A 173 -14.00 23.27 -19.99
C LEU A 173 -14.65 24.42 -20.76
N SER A 174 -15.94 24.33 -21.08
CA SER A 174 -16.68 25.46 -21.65
C SER A 174 -16.69 26.64 -20.68
N ALA A 175 -16.69 27.86 -21.23
CA ALA A 175 -16.79 29.08 -20.43
C ALA A 175 -18.01 29.02 -19.47
N PRO A 176 -17.89 29.57 -18.25
CA PRO A 176 -19.04 29.70 -17.36
C PRO A 176 -20.07 30.65 -17.99
N THR A 177 -21.35 30.39 -17.72
CA THR A 177 -22.44 31.33 -18.00
C THR A 177 -23.07 31.77 -16.68
N THR A 178 -23.93 32.80 -16.69
CA THR A 178 -24.55 33.35 -15.48
C THR A 178 -25.22 32.27 -14.63
N ASP A 179 -25.92 31.36 -15.29
CA ASP A 179 -26.66 30.27 -14.64
C ASP A 179 -25.88 28.96 -14.59
N VAL A 180 -24.66 28.89 -15.14
CA VAL A 180 -23.89 27.64 -15.22
C VAL A 180 -22.43 27.92 -14.85
N PRO A 181 -22.14 28.13 -13.55
CA PRO A 181 -20.76 28.26 -13.07
C PRO A 181 -19.96 26.97 -13.25
N ARG A 182 -18.64 27.06 -13.13
CA ARG A 182 -17.70 25.94 -13.32
C ARG A 182 -16.88 25.70 -12.06
N LEU A 183 -16.53 24.44 -11.84
CA LEU A 183 -15.52 24.04 -10.86
C LEU A 183 -14.16 23.96 -11.56
N ARG A 184 -13.19 24.71 -11.03
CA ARG A 184 -11.81 24.71 -11.49
C ARG A 184 -10.89 24.09 -10.44
N LEU A 185 -10.29 22.96 -10.78
CA LEU A 185 -9.36 22.21 -9.92
C LEU A 185 -7.94 22.79 -9.92
N MET A 186 -7.61 23.56 -10.94
CA MET A 186 -6.39 24.34 -11.02
C MET A 186 -6.63 25.58 -11.88
N ASP A 187 -5.75 26.58 -11.75
CA ASP A 187 -5.83 27.80 -12.57
C ASP A 187 -5.56 27.47 -14.05
N ASP A 188 -6.23 28.19 -14.96
CA ASP A 188 -6.04 27.98 -16.39
C ASP A 188 -4.70 28.56 -16.84
N ASP A 189 -3.75 27.67 -17.10
CA ASP A 189 -2.43 27.96 -17.63
C ASP A 189 -2.31 27.62 -19.13
N GLY A 190 -3.43 27.29 -19.79
CA GLY A 190 -3.49 26.83 -21.18
C GLY A 190 -2.89 25.44 -21.42
N SER A 191 -2.43 24.73 -20.37
CA SER A 191 -1.73 23.47 -20.50
C SER A 191 -2.66 22.29 -20.82
N LYS A 192 -2.05 21.19 -21.27
CA LYS A 192 -2.76 19.90 -21.37
C LYS A 192 -3.13 19.36 -19.99
N THR A 193 -2.35 19.68 -18.95
CA THR A 193 -2.61 19.25 -17.57
C THR A 193 -3.92 19.85 -17.07
N TYR A 194 -4.13 21.15 -17.27
CA TYR A 194 -5.41 21.80 -16.96
C TYR A 194 -6.58 21.06 -17.62
N LYS A 195 -6.51 20.79 -18.93
CA LYS A 195 -7.57 20.08 -19.64
C LYS A 195 -7.79 18.65 -19.14
N ASN A 196 -6.71 17.92 -18.87
CA ASN A 196 -6.76 16.52 -18.47
C ASN A 196 -7.34 16.35 -17.06
N VAL A 197 -6.98 17.22 -16.11
CA VAL A 197 -7.46 17.13 -14.72
C VAL A 197 -8.97 17.32 -14.67
N HIS A 198 -9.52 18.33 -15.35
CA HIS A 198 -10.97 18.58 -15.40
C HIS A 198 -11.72 17.48 -16.14
N ARG A 199 -11.20 17.03 -17.30
CA ARG A 199 -11.80 15.91 -18.03
C ARG A 199 -11.79 14.62 -17.21
N GLY A 200 -10.71 14.35 -16.48
CA GLY A 200 -10.58 13.20 -15.60
C GLY A 200 -11.59 13.24 -14.44
N ALA A 201 -11.73 14.39 -13.79
CA ALA A 201 -12.70 14.58 -12.70
C ALA A 201 -14.14 14.38 -13.18
N MET A 202 -14.48 14.93 -14.34
CA MET A 202 -15.78 14.73 -14.99
C MET A 202 -16.06 13.25 -15.27
N ALA A 203 -15.16 12.55 -15.95
CA ALA A 203 -15.33 11.14 -16.29
C ALA A 203 -15.37 10.24 -15.04
N PHE A 204 -14.58 10.57 -14.01
CA PHE A 204 -14.61 9.86 -12.74
C PHE A 204 -15.96 10.02 -12.04
N ALA A 205 -16.47 11.24 -11.93
CA ALA A 205 -17.78 11.50 -11.35
C ALA A 205 -18.91 10.80 -12.11
N GLU A 206 -18.91 10.86 -13.44
CA GLU A 206 -19.85 10.12 -14.29
C GLU A 206 -19.80 8.61 -13.98
N GLY A 207 -18.61 8.02 -13.89
CA GLY A 207 -18.43 6.62 -13.52
C GLY A 207 -19.00 6.28 -12.14
N LEU A 208 -18.74 7.10 -11.12
CA LEU A 208 -19.27 6.87 -9.77
C LEU A 208 -20.81 6.88 -9.74
N TYR A 209 -21.44 7.89 -10.36
CA TYR A 209 -22.90 7.99 -10.32
C TYR A 209 -23.60 7.01 -11.27
N ALA A 210 -22.99 6.65 -12.40
CA ALA A 210 -23.56 5.68 -13.33
C ALA A 210 -23.41 4.23 -12.84
N ALA A 211 -22.27 3.86 -12.24
CA ALA A 211 -21.95 2.48 -11.89
C ALA A 211 -22.21 2.12 -10.42
N ILE A 212 -22.00 3.06 -9.48
CA ILE A 212 -22.09 2.76 -8.05
C ILE A 212 -23.42 3.21 -7.45
N ARG A 213 -23.88 4.42 -7.78
CA ARG A 213 -25.16 4.95 -7.27
C ARG A 213 -26.37 4.29 -7.92
N ASN A 214 -26.23 3.73 -9.12
CA ASN A 214 -27.34 3.10 -9.84
C ASN A 214 -27.62 1.70 -9.22
N PRO A 215 -28.82 1.44 -8.68
CA PRO A 215 -29.15 0.27 -7.83
C PRO A 215 -29.10 -1.11 -8.51
N GLY A 216 -28.52 -1.24 -9.71
CA GLY A 216 -28.42 -2.49 -10.47
C GLY A 216 -27.24 -3.39 -10.10
N MET A 217 -26.56 -3.14 -8.98
CA MET A 217 -25.33 -3.88 -8.63
C MET A 217 -25.64 -5.17 -7.87
N HIS A 218 -25.14 -6.29 -8.37
CA HIS A 218 -25.13 -7.57 -7.68
C HIS A 218 -24.39 -7.44 -6.33
N VAL A 219 -25.05 -7.83 -5.23
CA VAL A 219 -24.43 -7.90 -3.90
C VAL A 219 -23.40 -9.06 -3.89
N PRO A 220 -22.14 -8.82 -3.49
CA PRO A 220 -21.16 -9.89 -3.28
C PRO A 220 -21.69 -10.90 -2.27
N HIS A 221 -21.66 -12.20 -2.60
CA HIS A 221 -22.24 -13.26 -1.74
C HIS A 221 -21.26 -13.79 -0.67
N ASP A 222 -20.03 -13.28 -0.59
CA ASP A 222 -18.90 -13.89 0.13
C ASP A 222 -18.05 -12.92 0.97
N GLY A 223 -18.68 -12.04 1.77
CA GLY A 223 -17.96 -11.25 2.78
C GLY A 223 -17.11 -10.08 2.24
N GLY A 224 -17.02 -9.92 0.92
CA GLY A 224 -16.37 -8.76 0.27
C GLY A 224 -17.20 -7.48 0.26
N GLU A 225 -18.43 -7.48 0.80
CA GLU A 225 -19.33 -6.33 0.76
C GLU A 225 -18.80 -5.13 1.55
N GLU A 226 -18.19 -5.36 2.72
CA GLU A 226 -17.59 -4.29 3.53
C GLU A 226 -16.39 -3.66 2.82
N GLN A 227 -15.44 -4.47 2.37
CA GLN A 227 -14.23 -3.99 1.68
C GLN A 227 -14.60 -3.24 0.40
N LEU A 228 -15.50 -3.78 -0.41
CA LEU A 228 -15.98 -3.12 -1.63
C LEU A 228 -16.64 -1.77 -1.31
N ALA A 229 -17.48 -1.72 -0.27
CA ALA A 229 -18.11 -0.47 0.15
C ALA A 229 -17.08 0.55 0.66
N LEU A 230 -16.03 0.10 1.35
CA LEU A 230 -14.94 0.97 1.80
C LEU A 230 -14.20 1.59 0.61
N GLU A 231 -13.91 0.80 -0.43
CA GLU A 231 -13.31 1.27 -1.68
C GLU A 231 -14.20 2.28 -2.41
N GLN A 232 -15.51 2.03 -2.44
CA GLN A 232 -16.49 2.96 -3.02
C GLN A 232 -16.55 4.27 -2.23
N LEU A 233 -16.55 4.22 -0.88
CA LEU A 233 -16.48 5.40 -0.02
C LEU A 233 -15.18 6.18 -0.23
N ALA A 234 -14.06 5.50 -0.43
CA ALA A 234 -12.77 6.14 -0.73
C ALA A 234 -12.81 6.85 -2.10
N ALA A 235 -13.44 6.24 -3.10
CA ALA A 235 -13.62 6.85 -4.41
C ALA A 235 -14.49 8.11 -4.34
N PHE A 236 -15.63 8.05 -3.62
CA PHE A 236 -16.46 9.22 -3.35
C PHE A 236 -15.73 10.29 -2.53
N SER A 237 -14.91 9.88 -1.56
CA SER A 237 -14.06 10.79 -0.77
C SER A 237 -13.08 11.57 -1.63
N LEU A 238 -12.48 10.93 -2.65
CA LEU A 238 -11.61 11.61 -3.60
C LEU A 238 -12.38 12.64 -4.44
N LEU A 239 -13.56 12.29 -4.95
CA LEU A 239 -14.42 13.24 -5.68
C LEU A 239 -14.83 14.41 -4.78
N ALA A 240 -15.26 14.14 -3.55
CA ALA A 240 -15.65 15.16 -2.58
C ALA A 240 -14.52 16.17 -2.35
N ARG A 241 -13.28 15.68 -2.19
CA ARG A 241 -12.08 16.51 -2.03
C ARG A 241 -11.83 17.40 -3.26
N TRP A 242 -12.01 16.87 -4.47
CA TRP A 242 -11.90 17.66 -5.69
C TRP A 242 -12.96 18.76 -5.77
N VAL A 243 -14.22 18.44 -5.47
CA VAL A 243 -15.31 19.42 -5.42
C VAL A 243 -15.02 20.48 -4.37
N ASP A 244 -14.64 20.10 -3.16
CA ASP A 244 -14.41 21.01 -2.03
C ASP A 244 -13.22 21.95 -2.28
N GLN A 245 -12.15 21.48 -2.91
CA GLN A 245 -10.98 22.30 -3.23
C GLN A 245 -11.13 23.15 -4.49
N ALA A 246 -12.04 22.79 -5.41
CA ALA A 246 -12.21 23.52 -6.65
C ALA A 246 -12.66 24.97 -6.42
N LYS A 247 -12.11 25.90 -7.19
CA LYS A 247 -12.58 27.28 -7.27
C LYS A 247 -13.85 27.34 -8.10
N VAL A 248 -14.84 28.11 -7.65
CA VAL A 248 -16.05 28.36 -8.44
C VAL A 248 -15.76 29.52 -9.39
N GLU A 249 -15.74 29.24 -10.68
CA GLU A 249 -15.59 30.22 -11.74
C GLU A 249 -16.96 30.67 -12.24
N ARG A 250 -17.15 31.98 -12.30
CA ARG A 250 -18.36 32.67 -12.77
C ARG A 250 -17.96 33.64 -13.91
N PRO A 251 -18.91 34.07 -14.76
CA PRO A 251 -18.63 35.06 -15.82
C PRO A 251 -18.03 36.37 -15.30
#